data_AF-A0A376B6T1-F1
#
_entry.id   AF-A0A376B6T1-F1
#
_cell.length_a   1.000
_cell.length_b   1.000
_cell.length_c   1.000
_cell.angle_alpha   90.00
_cell.angle_beta   90.00
_cell.angle_gamma   90.00
#
_symmetry.space_group_name_H-M   'P 1'
#
loop_
_entity.id
_entity.type
_entity.pdbx_description
1 polymer ?
#
loop_
_entity_poly.entity_id
_entity_poly.type
_entity_poly.pdbx_seq_one_letter_code
_entity_poly.pdbx_strand_id
1 'polypeptide(L)'
;MSRPQVTVQSLTGEATSSALPLPAVFSAPIRADIVRTVFTSVNKNKRQAYAVASNAGEQTSAESWGTGRAVARIPRVGGGGTHRSGQAAFGNMCRGGRMFAPTKTWRKWNVKVNHNEKRYATASAIAASAVSSLVLARGHRVEKVQEIPLVVSSDLESVTKTKEAVAALKAVGAHADVVKVIKSKKLRAGKGKYRNRRFTQRKGPLVVYAEDKGLVKAFRNIPGVETANVASLGLLQLAPGAHLGRFVIWTETAFAKLDQVWGSETVASAKSGYSLPSNVVSSTDITRIINSSEIQTVVRPAGQSTQKRSHVLKKNPLKNKQVLLRLNPYAKVFAAEKLGSKKIDQAKAKAAGAEFSSTLKHD
;
A
#
# COMPACT_ATOMS: atom_id res chain seq x y z
N MET A 1 -3.02 20.98 -6.27
CA MET A 1 -4.16 21.48 -7.03
C MET A 1 -3.79 21.39 -8.50
N SER A 2 -4.59 20.67 -9.28
CA SER A 2 -4.48 20.62 -10.74
C SER A 2 -4.90 21.96 -11.34
N ARG A 3 -4.30 22.33 -12.48
CA ARG A 3 -4.69 23.54 -13.20
C ARG A 3 -6.16 23.42 -13.61
N PRO A 4 -6.95 24.50 -13.56
CA PRO A 4 -8.36 24.47 -13.97
C PRO A 4 -8.51 24.19 -15.48
N GLN A 5 -7.47 24.50 -16.27
CA GLN A 5 -7.40 24.22 -17.69
C GLN A 5 -6.13 23.43 -18.02
N VAL A 6 -6.22 22.58 -19.04
CA VAL A 6 -5.13 21.74 -19.56
C VAL A 6 -4.95 22.04 -21.04
N THR A 7 -3.70 22.24 -21.45
CA THR A 7 -3.35 22.62 -22.82
C THR A 7 -3.28 21.39 -23.71
N VAL A 8 -3.80 21.49 -24.94
CA VAL A 8 -3.71 20.40 -25.92
C VAL A 8 -2.37 20.49 -26.66
N GLN A 9 -1.60 19.41 -26.67
CA GLN A 9 -0.35 19.34 -27.43
C GLN A 9 -0.57 18.76 -28.82
N SER A 10 0.11 19.32 -29.82
CA SER A 10 0.17 18.75 -31.16
C SER A 10 0.97 17.44 -31.17
N LEU A 11 0.89 16.69 -32.27
CA LEU A 11 1.72 15.48 -32.44
C LEU A 11 3.22 15.79 -32.59
N THR A 12 3.59 17.06 -32.84
CA THR A 12 4.98 17.54 -32.88
C THR A 12 5.48 18.00 -31.51
N GLY A 13 4.65 17.95 -30.46
CA GLY A 13 5.02 18.29 -29.08
C GLY A 13 4.90 19.78 -28.75
N GLU A 14 4.38 20.57 -29.68
CA GLU A 14 4.11 21.99 -29.48
C GLU A 14 2.78 22.18 -28.75
N ALA A 15 2.73 23.14 -27.83
CA ALA A 15 1.50 23.51 -27.17
C ALA A 15 0.58 24.26 -28.15
N THR A 16 -0.65 23.79 -28.28
CA THR A 16 -1.67 24.46 -29.10
C THR A 16 -2.33 25.57 -28.29
N SER A 17 -2.97 26.54 -28.95
CA SER A 17 -3.81 27.54 -28.29
C SER A 17 -5.10 26.97 -27.66
N SER A 18 -5.47 25.72 -28.03
CA SER A 18 -6.60 25.01 -27.44
C SER A 18 -6.31 24.57 -26.00
N ALA A 19 -7.23 24.91 -25.10
CA ALA A 19 -7.20 24.49 -23.71
C ALA A 19 -8.58 23.93 -23.31
N LEU A 20 -8.57 22.83 -22.57
CA LEU A 20 -9.77 22.16 -22.09
C LEU A 20 -9.91 22.34 -20.58
N PRO A 21 -11.13 22.53 -20.05
CA PRO A 21 -11.34 22.48 -18.61
C PRO A 21 -10.97 21.10 -18.08
N LEU A 22 -10.45 21.04 -16.85
CA LEU A 22 -10.14 19.77 -16.20
C LEU A 22 -11.45 19.03 -15.85
N PRO A 23 -11.66 17.79 -16.32
CA PRO A 23 -12.84 17.01 -16.00
C PRO A 23 -12.99 16.78 -14.49
N ALA A 24 -14.22 16.80 -13.99
CA ALA A 24 -14.54 16.74 -12.57
C ALA A 24 -14.00 15.46 -11.88
N VAL A 25 -13.83 14.38 -12.64
CA VAL A 25 -13.26 13.10 -12.16
C VAL A 25 -11.85 13.25 -11.58
N PHE A 26 -11.07 14.26 -12.00
CA PHE A 26 -9.73 14.50 -11.43
C PHE A 26 -9.76 15.12 -10.04
N SER A 27 -10.90 15.71 -9.65
CA SER A 27 -11.16 16.23 -8.30
C SER A 27 -11.75 15.17 -7.35
N ALA A 28 -11.98 13.95 -7.84
CA ALA A 28 -12.48 12.85 -7.02
C ALA A 28 -11.47 12.46 -5.93
N PRO A 29 -11.94 11.99 -4.75
CA PRO A 29 -11.07 11.59 -3.66
C PRO A 29 -10.14 10.43 -4.06
N ILE A 30 -8.84 10.61 -3.82
CA ILE A 30 -7.83 9.58 -4.06
C ILE A 30 -7.77 8.64 -2.84
N ARG A 31 -8.36 7.44 -2.94
CA ARG A 31 -8.38 6.42 -1.87
C ARG A 31 -7.54 5.20 -2.21
N ALA A 32 -6.30 5.17 -1.73
CA ALA A 32 -5.36 4.08 -1.99
C ALA A 32 -5.80 2.74 -1.37
N ASP A 33 -6.47 2.79 -0.23
CA ASP A 33 -7.06 1.65 0.47
C ASP A 33 -8.14 0.96 -0.37
N ILE A 34 -9.12 1.74 -0.87
CA ILE A 34 -10.20 1.23 -1.74
C ILE A 34 -9.62 0.69 -3.05
N VAL A 35 -8.66 1.40 -3.66
CA VAL A 35 -7.99 0.90 -4.87
C VAL A 35 -7.31 -0.43 -4.62
N ARG A 36 -6.69 -0.63 -3.45
CA ARG A 36 -6.05 -1.89 -3.09
C ARG A 36 -7.06 -3.02 -2.87
N THR A 37 -8.13 -2.81 -2.11
CA THR A 37 -9.17 -3.84 -1.87
C THR A 37 -9.82 -4.28 -3.18
N VAL A 38 -10.22 -3.32 -4.02
CA VAL A 38 -10.84 -3.59 -5.32
C VAL A 38 -9.85 -4.26 -6.27
N PHE A 39 -8.62 -3.76 -6.38
CA PHE A 39 -7.61 -4.34 -7.27
C PHE A 39 -7.34 -5.80 -6.93
N THR A 40 -7.14 -6.13 -5.65
CA THR A 40 -6.85 -7.51 -5.23
C THR A 40 -7.98 -8.49 -5.57
N SER A 41 -9.24 -8.02 -5.52
CA SER A 41 -10.40 -8.82 -5.87
C SER A 41 -10.61 -8.94 -7.38
N VAL A 42 -10.52 -7.83 -8.12
CA VAL A 42 -10.68 -7.81 -9.58
C VAL A 42 -9.57 -8.60 -10.27
N ASN A 43 -8.33 -8.52 -9.78
CA ASN A 43 -7.19 -9.24 -10.35
C ASN A 43 -7.29 -10.77 -10.20
N LYS A 44 -8.17 -11.27 -9.32
CA LYS A 44 -8.46 -12.72 -9.21
C LYS A 44 -9.35 -13.24 -10.34
N ASN A 45 -10.10 -12.37 -11.02
CA ASN A 45 -11.16 -12.80 -11.95
C ASN A 45 -10.66 -13.32 -13.32
N LYS A 46 -9.35 -13.30 -13.57
CA LYS A 46 -8.72 -13.90 -14.76
C LYS A 46 -8.04 -15.26 -14.48
N ARG A 47 -8.24 -15.82 -13.29
CA ARG A 47 -7.60 -17.09 -12.89
C ARG A 47 -8.30 -18.27 -13.57
N GLN A 48 -7.52 -19.26 -13.97
CA GLN A 48 -8.01 -20.57 -14.40
C GLN A 48 -7.98 -21.53 -13.20
N ALA A 49 -8.99 -22.39 -13.10
CA ALA A 49 -9.05 -23.41 -12.07
C ALA A 49 -7.91 -24.42 -12.24
N TYR A 50 -7.36 -24.90 -11.13
CA TYR A 50 -6.43 -26.02 -11.11
C TYR A 50 -6.87 -27.02 -10.05
N ALA A 51 -6.75 -28.29 -10.37
CA ALA A 51 -7.08 -29.40 -9.49
C ALA A 51 -6.16 -30.60 -9.78
N VAL A 52 -5.98 -31.47 -8.81
CA VAL A 52 -5.37 -32.78 -9.01
C VAL A 52 -6.46 -33.76 -9.48
N ALA A 53 -6.08 -34.80 -10.23
CA ALA A 53 -7.01 -35.87 -10.61
C ALA A 53 -7.67 -36.49 -9.36
N SER A 54 -8.97 -36.76 -9.44
CA SER A 54 -9.77 -37.24 -8.30
C SER A 54 -9.29 -38.58 -7.75
N ASN A 55 -8.82 -39.45 -8.63
CA ASN A 55 -8.32 -40.80 -8.33
C ASN A 55 -6.80 -40.87 -8.10
N ALA A 56 -6.09 -39.74 -8.07
CA ALA A 56 -4.64 -39.74 -7.90
C ALA A 56 -4.24 -40.27 -6.51
N GLY A 57 -3.39 -41.29 -6.48
CA GLY A 57 -2.95 -41.94 -5.24
C GLY A 57 -3.94 -42.97 -4.67
N GLU A 58 -5.05 -43.22 -5.38
CA GLU A 58 -6.10 -44.19 -5.00
C GLU A 58 -6.22 -45.37 -6.00
N GLN A 59 -5.45 -45.37 -7.09
CA GLN A 59 -5.41 -46.44 -8.09
C GLN A 59 -4.57 -47.65 -7.63
N THR A 60 -4.79 -48.14 -6.41
CA THR A 60 -4.09 -49.31 -5.87
C THR A 60 -5.00 -50.08 -4.92
N SER A 61 -4.96 -51.42 -5.00
CA SER A 61 -5.59 -52.29 -4.01
C SER A 61 -4.62 -52.49 -2.84
N ALA A 62 -4.83 -51.71 -1.78
CA ALA A 62 -4.00 -51.74 -0.59
C ALA A 62 -4.87 -51.89 0.66
N GLU A 63 -4.45 -52.75 1.58
CA GLU A 63 -5.14 -53.01 2.84
C GLU A 63 -4.16 -52.92 3.99
N SER A 64 -4.64 -52.54 5.17
CA SER A 64 -3.80 -52.51 6.35
C SER A 64 -3.52 -53.94 6.80
N TRP A 65 -2.26 -54.24 7.11
CA TRP A 65 -1.90 -55.53 7.70
C TRP A 65 -2.25 -55.65 9.18
N GLY A 66 -2.83 -54.60 9.78
CA GLY A 66 -3.20 -54.55 11.19
C GLY A 66 -2.00 -54.47 12.13
N THR A 67 -2.21 -54.87 13.38
CA THR A 67 -1.17 -54.97 14.42
C THR A 67 -0.50 -56.36 14.39
N GLY A 68 0.57 -56.56 15.17
CA GLY A 68 1.18 -57.88 15.38
C GLY A 68 2.19 -58.33 14.31
N ARG A 69 2.57 -57.45 13.37
CA ARG A 69 3.52 -57.74 12.27
C ARG A 69 4.79 -56.87 12.31
N ALA A 70 5.09 -56.26 13.47
CA ALA A 70 6.21 -55.34 13.67
C ALA A 70 6.32 -54.19 12.64
N VAL A 71 5.18 -53.75 12.08
CA VAL A 71 5.09 -52.65 11.11
C VAL A 71 3.93 -51.70 11.44
N ALA A 72 4.02 -50.46 10.95
CA ALA A 72 2.94 -49.48 11.10
C ALA A 72 1.65 -49.88 10.37
N ARG A 73 0.50 -49.45 10.91
CA ARG A 73 -0.87 -49.81 10.49
C ARG A 73 -1.38 -49.14 9.20
N ILE A 74 -0.52 -48.48 8.43
CA ILE A 74 -0.90 -47.84 7.16
C ILE A 74 -1.28 -48.93 6.12
N PRO A 75 -2.27 -48.71 5.24
CA PRO A 75 -2.56 -49.62 4.15
C PRO A 75 -1.33 -49.89 3.28
N ARG A 76 -1.11 -51.16 2.92
CA ARG A 76 0.03 -51.63 2.13
C ARG A 76 -0.45 -52.34 0.86
N VAL A 77 0.25 -52.11 -0.23
CA VAL A 77 -0.05 -52.75 -1.53
C VAL A 77 0.13 -54.27 -1.42
N GLY A 78 -0.83 -55.04 -1.91
CA GLY A 78 -0.78 -56.51 -1.90
C GLY A 78 0.15 -57.13 -2.95
N GLY A 79 0.05 -58.46 -3.09
CA GLY A 79 0.82 -59.25 -4.06
C GLY A 79 2.29 -59.48 -3.68
N GLY A 80 3.09 -59.94 -4.65
CA GLY A 80 4.52 -60.21 -4.51
C GLY A 80 5.26 -60.09 -5.86
N GLY A 81 6.59 -60.24 -5.86
CA GLY A 81 7.39 -60.22 -7.09
C GLY A 81 7.70 -58.82 -7.66
N THR A 82 7.24 -57.75 -7.01
CA THR A 82 7.59 -56.36 -7.39
C THR A 82 8.06 -55.58 -6.17
N HIS A 83 8.92 -54.57 -6.38
CA HIS A 83 9.35 -53.66 -5.31
C HIS A 83 8.20 -52.84 -4.72
N ARG A 84 7.04 -52.78 -5.38
CA ARG A 84 5.87 -52.01 -4.90
C ARG A 84 5.06 -52.78 -3.86
N SER A 85 5.03 -54.11 -3.93
CA SER A 85 4.34 -54.97 -2.96
C SER A 85 4.87 -54.74 -1.54
N GLY A 86 3.96 -54.60 -0.57
CA GLY A 86 4.28 -54.31 0.83
C GLY A 86 4.57 -52.83 1.14
N GLN A 87 4.66 -51.93 0.16
CA GLN A 87 4.82 -50.50 0.41
C GLN A 87 3.53 -49.83 0.87
N ALA A 88 3.65 -48.76 1.65
CA ALA A 88 2.52 -47.95 2.10
C ALA A 88 1.80 -47.24 0.94
N ALA A 89 0.49 -47.07 1.09
CA ALA A 89 -0.42 -46.49 0.10
C ALA A 89 -1.46 -45.54 0.74
N PHE A 90 -2.19 -44.82 -0.12
CA PHE A 90 -3.26 -43.85 0.18
C PHE A 90 -2.89 -42.63 1.01
N GLY A 91 -2.15 -42.78 2.11
CA GLY A 91 -1.83 -41.70 3.04
C GLY A 91 -1.00 -40.57 2.42
N ASN A 92 -1.21 -39.34 2.91
CA ASN A 92 -0.50 -38.15 2.44
C ASN A 92 1.00 -38.12 2.79
N MET A 93 1.43 -38.92 3.76
CA MET A 93 2.82 -39.16 4.09
C MET A 93 3.48 -40.25 3.22
N CYS A 94 2.69 -40.99 2.42
CA CYS A 94 3.18 -42.09 1.62
C CYS A 94 3.70 -41.59 0.26
N ARG A 95 4.86 -42.10 -0.18
CA ARG A 95 5.34 -41.90 -1.55
C ARG A 95 4.33 -42.50 -2.54
N GLY A 96 3.82 -41.68 -3.46
CA GLY A 96 2.77 -42.09 -4.42
C GLY A 96 1.36 -42.19 -3.83
N GLY A 97 1.16 -41.78 -2.56
CA GLY A 97 -0.15 -41.68 -1.94
C GLY A 97 -0.92 -40.42 -2.34
N ARG A 98 -2.15 -40.27 -1.83
CA ARG A 98 -3.01 -39.12 -2.10
C ARG A 98 -2.58 -37.92 -1.25
N MET A 99 -2.55 -36.73 -1.82
CA MET A 99 -2.27 -35.52 -1.03
C MET A 99 -3.36 -35.24 0.01
N PHE A 100 -3.00 -34.54 1.10
CA PHE A 100 -3.97 -34.01 2.05
C PHE A 100 -4.84 -32.94 1.39
N ALA A 101 -6.16 -32.98 1.65
CA ALA A 101 -7.16 -32.07 1.08
C ALA A 101 -6.94 -31.78 -0.42
N PRO A 102 -7.11 -32.80 -1.31
CA PRO A 102 -6.85 -32.66 -2.74
C PRO A 102 -7.51 -31.42 -3.34
N THR A 103 -6.76 -30.64 -4.11
CA THR A 103 -7.31 -29.42 -4.74
C THR A 103 -8.49 -29.73 -5.65
N LYS A 104 -9.57 -28.95 -5.51
CA LYS A 104 -10.83 -29.13 -6.23
C LYS A 104 -11.15 -27.91 -7.08
N THR A 105 -11.86 -28.16 -8.19
CA THR A 105 -12.22 -27.14 -9.18
C THR A 105 -13.23 -26.13 -8.64
N TRP A 106 -14.11 -26.52 -7.71
CA TRP A 106 -15.15 -25.66 -7.13
C TRP A 106 -14.66 -24.65 -6.07
N ARG A 107 -13.34 -24.50 -5.88
CA ARG A 107 -12.78 -23.40 -5.09
C ARG A 107 -13.34 -22.06 -5.61
N LYS A 108 -13.62 -21.11 -4.73
CA LYS A 108 -14.02 -19.75 -5.13
C LYS A 108 -12.85 -19.00 -5.79
N TRP A 109 -12.79 -19.04 -7.13
CA TRP A 109 -11.72 -18.41 -7.92
C TRP A 109 -11.93 -16.92 -8.10
N ASN A 110 -13.16 -16.55 -8.43
CA ASN A 110 -13.59 -15.18 -8.74
C ASN A 110 -14.17 -14.51 -7.50
N VAL A 111 -14.02 -13.19 -7.41
CA VAL A 111 -14.49 -12.39 -6.29
C VAL A 111 -15.41 -11.31 -6.82
N LYS A 112 -16.65 -11.30 -6.33
CA LYS A 112 -17.61 -10.21 -6.56
C LYS A 112 -17.15 -8.99 -5.76
N VAL A 113 -17.28 -7.83 -6.37
CA VAL A 113 -17.03 -6.52 -5.75
C VAL A 113 -18.19 -5.63 -6.12
N ASN A 114 -18.63 -4.80 -5.19
CA ASN A 114 -19.73 -3.87 -5.39
C ASN A 114 -19.44 -2.98 -6.60
N HIS A 115 -20.44 -2.78 -7.46
CA HIS A 115 -20.25 -2.03 -8.69
C HIS A 115 -19.82 -0.59 -8.40
N ASN A 116 -20.43 0.04 -7.39
CA ASN A 116 -20.06 1.39 -6.98
C ASN A 116 -18.62 1.48 -6.45
N GLU A 117 -18.17 0.49 -5.68
CA GLU A 117 -16.78 0.46 -5.18
C GLU A 117 -15.76 0.29 -6.32
N LYS A 118 -16.09 -0.50 -7.36
CA LYS A 118 -15.26 -0.56 -8.58
C LYS A 118 -15.17 0.80 -9.29
N ARG A 119 -16.30 1.52 -9.38
CA ARG A 119 -16.36 2.88 -9.96
C ARG A 119 -15.57 3.88 -9.12
N TYR A 120 -15.67 3.80 -7.80
CA TYR A 120 -14.87 4.61 -6.87
C TYR A 120 -13.37 4.39 -7.12
N ALA A 121 -12.91 3.13 -7.10
CA ALA A 121 -11.50 2.81 -7.29
C ALA A 121 -10.96 3.28 -8.65
N THR A 122 -11.77 3.19 -9.70
CA THR A 122 -11.39 3.68 -11.03
C THR A 122 -11.34 5.21 -11.08
N ALA A 123 -12.32 5.91 -10.50
CA ALA A 123 -12.28 7.38 -10.36
C ALA A 123 -11.04 7.85 -9.57
N SER A 124 -10.74 7.24 -8.41
CA SER A 124 -9.52 7.55 -7.64
C SER A 124 -8.23 7.30 -8.43
N ALA A 125 -8.21 6.26 -9.28
CA ALA A 125 -7.04 5.94 -10.09
C ALA A 125 -6.86 6.91 -11.28
N ILE A 126 -7.97 7.43 -11.84
CA ILE A 126 -7.95 8.51 -12.83
C ILE A 126 -7.46 9.81 -12.18
N ALA A 127 -8.04 10.20 -11.03
CA ALA A 127 -7.59 11.38 -10.29
C ALA A 127 -6.09 11.34 -9.96
N ALA A 128 -5.59 10.17 -9.54
CA ALA A 128 -4.18 9.99 -9.25
C ALA A 128 -3.25 10.11 -10.47
N SER A 129 -3.73 9.94 -11.71
CA SER A 129 -2.89 10.12 -12.91
C SER A 129 -2.61 11.59 -13.22
N ALA A 130 -3.39 12.53 -12.68
CA ALA A 130 -3.13 13.96 -12.75
C ALA A 130 -2.04 14.44 -11.78
N VAL A 131 -1.63 13.61 -10.82
CA VAL A 131 -0.70 14.00 -9.76
C VAL A 131 0.72 13.56 -10.12
N SER A 132 1.55 14.52 -10.52
CA SER A 132 2.95 14.28 -10.94
C SER A 132 3.78 13.51 -9.90
N SER A 133 3.61 13.80 -8.61
CA SER A 133 4.33 13.11 -7.53
C SER A 133 3.98 11.62 -7.45
N LEU A 134 2.71 11.25 -7.65
CA LEU A 134 2.29 9.84 -7.70
C LEU A 134 2.81 9.13 -8.95
N VAL A 135 2.81 9.83 -10.09
CA VAL A 135 3.32 9.31 -11.37
C VAL A 135 4.83 9.01 -11.30
N LEU A 136 5.60 9.94 -10.74
CA LEU A 136 7.04 9.76 -10.49
C LEU A 136 7.31 8.66 -9.46
N ALA A 137 6.58 8.62 -8.35
CA ALA A 137 6.75 7.60 -7.31
C ALA A 137 6.53 6.16 -7.83
N ARG A 138 5.71 6.00 -8.87
CA ARG A 138 5.54 4.71 -9.57
C ARG A 138 6.72 4.31 -10.47
N GLY A 139 7.64 5.22 -10.74
CA GLY A 139 8.77 5.03 -11.63
C GLY A 139 8.44 5.25 -13.11
N HIS A 140 7.47 6.12 -13.42
CA HIS A 140 7.33 6.66 -14.77
C HIS A 140 8.34 7.78 -15.01
N ARG A 141 8.89 7.85 -16.23
CA ARG A 141 9.83 8.89 -16.65
C ARG A 141 9.08 10.05 -17.29
N VAL A 142 8.62 10.98 -16.44
CA VAL A 142 7.82 12.15 -16.84
C VAL A 142 8.52 13.47 -16.52
N GLU A 143 9.82 13.43 -16.19
CA GLU A 143 10.59 14.62 -15.76
C GLU A 143 10.70 15.70 -16.87
N LYS A 144 10.56 15.30 -18.14
CA LYS A 144 10.60 16.18 -19.32
C LYS A 144 9.23 16.47 -19.94
N VAL A 145 8.15 15.93 -19.36
CA VAL A 145 6.79 16.19 -19.86
C VAL A 145 6.37 17.57 -19.39
N GLN A 146 5.82 18.39 -20.30
CA GLN A 146 5.49 19.80 -20.02
C GLN A 146 4.48 19.94 -18.88
N GLU A 147 3.37 19.19 -18.94
CA GLU A 147 2.35 19.18 -17.88
C GLU A 147 1.60 17.84 -17.78
N ILE A 148 0.91 17.66 -16.66
CA ILE A 148 0.09 16.48 -16.36
C ILE A 148 -1.26 16.97 -15.81
N PRO A 149 -2.42 16.44 -16.26
CA PRO A 149 -2.61 15.40 -17.30
C PRO A 149 -2.06 15.79 -18.67
N LEU A 150 -1.42 14.84 -19.36
CA LEU A 150 -0.91 15.08 -20.71
C LEU A 150 -2.04 14.84 -21.73
N VAL A 151 -2.44 15.90 -22.44
CA VAL A 151 -3.48 15.88 -23.47
C VAL A 151 -2.85 16.16 -24.83
N VAL A 152 -3.16 15.32 -25.82
CA VAL A 152 -2.64 15.42 -27.19
C VAL A 152 -3.80 15.56 -28.19
N SER A 153 -3.52 16.13 -29.36
CA SER A 153 -4.50 16.28 -30.45
C SER A 153 -5.20 14.97 -30.77
N SER A 154 -6.47 15.08 -31.12
CA SER A 154 -7.33 13.97 -31.57
C SER A 154 -6.82 13.29 -32.84
N ASP A 155 -5.90 13.93 -33.59
CA ASP A 155 -5.23 13.35 -34.75
C ASP A 155 -4.47 12.05 -34.40
N LEU A 156 -4.06 11.89 -33.14
CA LEU A 156 -3.42 10.67 -32.66
C LEU A 156 -4.29 9.42 -32.92
N GLU A 157 -5.62 9.55 -32.88
CA GLU A 157 -6.58 8.44 -33.06
C GLU A 157 -6.52 7.84 -34.46
N SER A 158 -6.16 8.65 -35.46
CA SER A 158 -6.07 8.30 -36.88
C SER A 158 -4.69 7.75 -37.29
N VAL A 159 -3.72 7.68 -36.38
CA VAL A 159 -2.38 7.15 -36.67
C VAL A 159 -2.45 5.65 -36.91
N THR A 160 -2.04 5.21 -38.10
CA THR A 160 -2.08 3.80 -38.50
C THR A 160 -0.73 3.09 -38.42
N LYS A 161 0.38 3.81 -38.64
CA LYS A 161 1.72 3.22 -38.65
C LYS A 161 2.39 3.29 -37.28
N THR A 162 2.99 2.18 -36.83
CA THR A 162 3.76 2.13 -35.57
C THR A 162 4.91 3.13 -35.54
N LYS A 163 5.56 3.41 -36.68
CA LYS A 163 6.65 4.38 -36.77
C LYS A 163 6.19 5.80 -36.41
N GLU A 164 5.05 6.20 -36.93
CA GLU A 164 4.43 7.50 -36.66
C GLU A 164 3.96 7.60 -35.21
N ALA A 165 3.37 6.53 -34.67
CA ALA A 165 3.00 6.46 -33.25
C ALA A 165 4.21 6.63 -32.30
N VAL A 166 5.36 6.00 -32.62
CA VAL A 166 6.60 6.18 -31.87
C VAL A 166 7.15 7.60 -32.01
N ALA A 167 7.02 8.22 -33.19
CA ALA A 167 7.44 9.60 -33.42
C ALA A 167 6.61 10.57 -32.57
N ALA A 168 5.28 10.41 -32.55
CA ALA A 168 4.40 11.20 -31.69
C ALA A 168 4.76 11.06 -30.20
N LEU A 169 5.02 9.84 -29.71
CA LEU A 169 5.45 9.63 -28.32
C LEU A 169 6.80 10.29 -27.98
N LYS A 170 7.70 10.43 -28.96
CA LYS A 170 8.98 11.13 -28.78
C LYS A 170 8.76 12.63 -28.67
N ALA A 171 7.96 13.18 -29.57
CA ALA A 171 7.63 14.59 -29.63
C ALA A 171 6.97 15.08 -28.33
N VAL A 172 6.00 14.34 -27.79
CA VAL A 172 5.30 14.69 -26.53
C VAL A 172 6.09 14.33 -25.25
N GLY A 173 7.36 13.94 -25.37
CA GLY A 173 8.24 13.65 -24.23
C GLY A 173 8.03 12.29 -23.54
N ALA A 174 7.13 11.43 -24.03
CA ALA A 174 6.81 10.13 -23.45
C ALA A 174 7.82 9.02 -23.77
N HIS A 175 8.75 9.24 -24.70
CA HIS A 175 9.68 8.19 -25.16
C HIS A 175 10.63 7.66 -24.09
N ALA A 176 11.03 8.50 -23.12
CA ALA A 176 11.87 8.05 -22.00
C ALA A 176 11.20 6.91 -21.22
N ASP A 177 9.87 6.95 -21.08
CA ASP A 177 9.10 5.93 -20.39
C ASP A 177 9.02 4.61 -21.19
N VAL A 178 9.01 4.70 -22.52
CA VAL A 178 9.08 3.52 -23.42
C VAL A 178 10.48 2.89 -23.37
N VAL A 179 11.54 3.71 -23.42
CA VAL A 179 12.93 3.23 -23.31
C VAL A 179 13.16 2.50 -21.99
N LYS A 180 12.59 3.00 -20.88
CA LYS A 180 12.58 2.30 -19.58
C LYS A 180 12.02 0.89 -19.70
N VAL A 181 10.92 0.69 -20.43
CA VAL A 181 10.33 -0.64 -20.62
C VAL A 181 11.28 -1.54 -21.39
N ILE A 182 11.81 -1.07 -22.53
CA ILE A 182 12.72 -1.85 -23.38
C ILE A 182 13.93 -2.32 -22.58
N LYS A 183 14.57 -1.44 -21.81
CA LYS A 183 15.73 -1.76 -20.95
C LYS A 183 15.40 -2.70 -19.78
N SER A 184 14.13 -2.84 -19.42
CA SER A 184 13.71 -3.62 -18.26
C SER A 184 13.40 -5.10 -18.53
N LYS A 185 13.45 -5.54 -19.80
CA LYS A 185 13.11 -6.92 -20.17
C LYS A 185 14.12 -7.89 -19.57
N LYS A 186 13.64 -8.77 -18.68
CA LYS A 186 14.45 -9.81 -18.03
C LYS A 186 13.72 -11.16 -18.06
N LEU A 187 14.47 -12.26 -17.91
CA LEU A 187 13.88 -13.57 -17.68
C LEU A 187 13.18 -13.61 -16.32
N ARG A 188 11.99 -14.20 -16.26
CA ARG A 188 11.23 -14.33 -15.02
C ARG A 188 11.97 -15.23 -14.04
N ALA A 189 12.06 -14.83 -12.77
CA ALA A 189 12.58 -15.71 -11.72
C ALA A 189 11.65 -16.91 -11.48
N GLY A 190 12.24 -18.07 -11.17
CA GLY A 190 11.52 -19.28 -10.77
C GLY A 190 10.79 -20.04 -11.89
N LYS A 191 9.84 -20.89 -11.46
CA LYS A 191 9.14 -21.89 -12.27
C LYS A 191 8.17 -21.31 -13.32
N GLY A 192 7.90 -20.01 -13.28
CA GLY A 192 7.00 -19.35 -14.25
C GLY A 192 7.56 -19.34 -15.67
N LYS A 193 8.88 -19.50 -15.84
CA LYS A 193 9.55 -19.45 -17.15
C LYS A 193 9.00 -20.45 -18.16
N TYR A 194 8.81 -21.69 -17.70
CA TYR A 194 8.27 -22.78 -18.51
C TYR A 194 6.74 -22.87 -18.48
N ARG A 195 6.06 -21.93 -17.82
CA ARG A 195 4.58 -21.84 -17.75
C ARG A 195 4.06 -20.63 -18.53
N ASN A 196 4.54 -20.45 -19.77
CA ASN A 196 4.15 -19.37 -20.70
C ASN A 196 4.31 -17.94 -20.15
N ARG A 197 5.23 -17.74 -19.19
CA ARG A 197 5.51 -16.43 -18.57
C ARG A 197 7.01 -16.17 -18.52
N ARG A 198 7.72 -16.47 -19.62
CA ARG A 198 9.19 -16.47 -19.73
C ARG A 198 9.85 -15.13 -19.39
N PHE A 199 9.27 -14.02 -19.83
CA PHE A 199 9.84 -12.69 -19.66
C PHE A 199 9.02 -11.81 -18.70
N THR A 200 9.69 -10.83 -18.10
CA THR A 200 9.10 -9.74 -17.32
C THR A 200 9.64 -8.41 -17.82
N GLN A 201 8.80 -7.38 -17.85
CA GLN A 201 9.18 -6.01 -18.18
C GLN A 201 8.27 -5.04 -17.43
N ARG A 202 8.66 -3.77 -17.33
CA ARG A 202 7.85 -2.70 -16.72
C ARG A 202 6.67 -2.33 -17.63
N LYS A 203 5.70 -1.60 -17.07
CA LYS A 203 4.61 -0.96 -17.82
C LYS A 203 5.06 0.45 -18.25
N GLY A 204 4.67 0.83 -19.46
CA GLY A 204 4.87 2.16 -20.01
C GLY A 204 3.59 3.01 -19.91
N PRO A 205 3.46 4.04 -20.77
CA PRO A 205 2.28 4.90 -20.77
C PRO A 205 1.01 4.15 -21.15
N LEU A 206 -0.13 4.69 -20.70
CA LEU A 206 -1.46 4.30 -21.17
C LEU A 206 -1.98 5.40 -22.10
N VAL A 207 -2.29 5.06 -23.34
CA VAL A 207 -2.90 5.99 -24.30
C VAL A 207 -4.42 5.81 -24.25
N VAL A 208 -5.15 6.87 -23.93
CA VAL A 208 -6.61 6.83 -23.83
C VAL A 208 -7.23 7.59 -25.01
N TYR A 209 -8.15 6.92 -25.70
CA TYR A 209 -8.81 7.41 -26.90
C TYR A 209 -10.33 7.33 -26.77
N ALA A 210 -11.05 8.13 -27.57
CA ALA A 210 -12.51 8.10 -27.64
C ALA A 210 -13.00 7.13 -28.72
N GLU A 211 -12.39 7.17 -29.90
CA GLU A 211 -12.73 6.33 -31.06
C GLU A 211 -11.46 5.68 -31.63
N ASP A 212 -11.53 4.41 -32.06
CA ASP A 212 -10.38 3.73 -32.66
C ASP A 212 -10.44 3.85 -34.19
N LYS A 213 -9.57 4.70 -34.76
CA LYS A 213 -9.41 4.88 -36.21
C LYS A 213 -8.12 4.22 -36.74
N GLY A 214 -7.48 3.37 -35.94
CA GLY A 214 -6.21 2.70 -36.29
C GLY A 214 -5.17 2.75 -35.16
N LEU A 215 -5.35 3.65 -34.20
CA LEU A 215 -4.46 3.86 -33.05
C LEU A 215 -4.15 2.55 -32.32
N VAL A 216 -5.14 1.70 -32.04
CA VAL A 216 -4.88 0.48 -31.25
C VAL A 216 -3.88 -0.43 -31.96
N LYS A 217 -3.99 -0.59 -33.29
CA LYS A 217 -3.06 -1.40 -34.08
C LYS A 217 -1.68 -0.76 -34.17
N ALA A 218 -1.62 0.57 -34.31
CA ALA A 218 -0.35 1.31 -34.38
C ALA A 218 0.48 1.16 -33.10
N PHE A 219 -0.17 1.27 -31.93
CA PHE A 219 0.51 1.23 -30.62
C PHE A 219 0.72 -0.19 -30.05
N ARG A 220 -0.03 -1.21 -30.50
CA ARG A 220 0.01 -2.59 -29.94
C ARG A 220 1.40 -3.23 -29.90
N ASN A 221 2.25 -2.95 -30.89
CA ASN A 221 3.59 -3.56 -30.98
C ASN A 221 4.67 -2.81 -30.18
N ILE A 222 4.35 -1.65 -29.60
CA ILE A 222 5.31 -0.86 -28.83
C ILE A 222 5.39 -1.44 -27.40
N PRO A 223 6.58 -1.89 -26.94
CA PRO A 223 6.69 -2.56 -25.64
C PRO A 223 6.22 -1.70 -24.47
N GLY A 224 5.22 -2.21 -23.74
CA GLY A 224 4.73 -1.63 -22.49
C GLY A 224 3.72 -0.50 -22.64
N VAL A 225 3.52 0.03 -23.85
CA VAL A 225 2.41 0.93 -24.13
C VAL A 225 1.12 0.10 -24.15
N GLU A 226 0.09 0.61 -23.52
CA GLU A 226 -1.26 0.05 -23.62
C GLU A 226 -2.20 1.13 -24.10
N THR A 227 -3.29 0.71 -24.74
CA THR A 227 -4.36 1.60 -25.17
C THR A 227 -5.64 1.24 -24.42
N ALA A 228 -6.50 2.23 -24.17
CA ALA A 228 -7.82 2.00 -23.59
C ALA A 228 -8.82 3.02 -24.14
N ASN A 229 -10.06 2.57 -24.35
CA ASN A 229 -11.15 3.50 -24.65
C ASN A 229 -11.61 4.20 -23.37
N VAL A 230 -11.94 5.49 -23.44
CA VAL A 230 -12.45 6.27 -22.30
C VAL A 230 -13.68 5.63 -21.63
N ALA A 231 -14.54 4.95 -22.39
CA ALA A 231 -15.72 4.28 -21.88
C ALA A 231 -15.42 2.98 -21.11
N SER A 232 -14.27 2.34 -21.37
CA SER A 232 -13.90 1.02 -20.83
C SER A 232 -12.65 1.04 -19.93
N LEU A 233 -12.32 2.20 -19.37
CA LEU A 233 -11.17 2.38 -18.48
C LEU A 233 -11.15 1.39 -17.30
N GLY A 234 -10.21 0.45 -17.35
CA GLY A 234 -10.07 -0.60 -16.36
C GLY A 234 -9.08 -0.26 -15.24
N LEU A 235 -9.45 -0.57 -13.99
CA LEU A 235 -8.57 -0.38 -12.83
C LEU A 235 -7.22 -1.10 -12.96
N LEU A 236 -7.20 -2.28 -13.56
CA LEU A 236 -5.97 -3.07 -13.71
C LEU A 236 -4.94 -2.37 -14.60
N GLN A 237 -5.42 -1.55 -15.54
CA GLN A 237 -4.57 -0.70 -16.37
C GLN A 237 -4.23 0.59 -15.63
N LEU A 238 -5.17 1.29 -15.00
CA LEU A 238 -4.89 2.56 -14.34
C LEU A 238 -3.99 2.43 -13.09
N ALA A 239 -4.12 1.33 -12.35
CA ALA A 239 -3.39 1.07 -11.11
C ALA A 239 -2.70 -0.31 -11.11
N PRO A 240 -1.74 -0.61 -12.02
CA PRO A 240 -1.10 -1.93 -12.08
C PRO A 240 -0.38 -2.28 -10.77
N GLY A 241 -0.80 -3.36 -10.12
CA GLY A 241 -0.25 -3.77 -8.82
C GLY A 241 -0.84 -3.00 -7.63
N ALA A 242 -2.02 -2.38 -7.78
CA ALA A 242 -2.69 -1.56 -6.77
C ALA A 242 -1.95 -0.28 -6.34
N HIS A 243 -0.89 0.13 -7.03
CA HIS A 243 -0.26 1.43 -6.76
C HIS A 243 -1.01 2.53 -7.56
N LEU A 244 -0.95 3.79 -7.17
CA LEU A 244 -1.66 4.89 -7.85
C LEU A 244 -0.72 5.73 -8.71
N GLY A 245 -1.21 6.37 -9.78
CA GLY A 245 -0.44 7.30 -10.63
C GLY A 245 0.19 6.68 -11.88
N ARG A 246 -0.57 5.98 -12.72
CA ARG A 246 -0.01 5.58 -14.03
C ARG A 246 0.19 6.81 -14.91
N PHE A 247 1.23 6.83 -15.73
CA PHE A 247 1.37 7.85 -16.77
C PHE A 247 0.34 7.59 -17.87
N VAL A 248 -0.62 8.52 -18.01
CA VAL A 248 -1.71 8.44 -18.98
C VAL A 248 -1.58 9.60 -19.97
N ILE A 249 -1.71 9.28 -21.25
CA ILE A 249 -1.74 10.22 -22.38
C ILE A 249 -3.17 10.21 -22.89
N TRP A 250 -3.84 11.35 -22.85
CA TRP A 250 -5.24 11.49 -23.26
C TRP A 250 -5.31 12.12 -24.65
N THR A 251 -6.16 11.63 -25.53
CA THR A 251 -6.58 12.41 -26.70
C THR A 251 -7.57 13.49 -26.26
N GLU A 252 -7.58 14.63 -26.95
CA GLU A 252 -8.50 15.74 -26.67
C GLU A 252 -9.97 15.29 -26.64
N THR A 253 -10.40 14.52 -27.63
CA THR A 253 -11.76 13.92 -27.67
C THR A 253 -12.02 13.00 -26.48
N ALA A 254 -11.05 12.19 -26.05
CA ALA A 254 -11.20 11.33 -24.87
C ALA A 254 -11.30 12.16 -23.58
N PHE A 255 -10.52 13.22 -23.48
CA PHE A 255 -10.47 14.10 -22.32
C PHE A 255 -11.80 14.86 -22.16
N ALA A 256 -12.34 15.43 -23.25
CA ALA A 256 -13.64 16.08 -23.25
C ALA A 256 -14.79 15.10 -22.92
N LYS A 257 -14.68 13.84 -23.37
CA LYS A 257 -15.70 12.81 -23.11
C LYS A 257 -15.69 12.29 -21.66
N LEU A 258 -14.67 12.57 -20.85
CA LEU A 258 -14.60 12.10 -19.47
C LEU A 258 -15.77 12.62 -18.60
N ASP A 259 -16.15 13.88 -18.75
CA ASP A 259 -17.26 14.47 -17.97
C ASP A 259 -18.60 13.82 -18.33
N GLN A 260 -18.83 13.48 -19.60
CA GLN A 260 -20.01 12.72 -20.00
C GLN A 260 -20.01 11.31 -19.36
N VAL A 261 -18.86 10.65 -19.30
CA VAL A 261 -18.75 9.28 -18.78
C VAL A 261 -18.86 9.23 -17.25
N TRP A 262 -18.26 10.17 -16.54
CA TRP A 262 -18.16 10.16 -15.07
C TRP A 262 -19.15 11.09 -14.37
N GLY A 263 -19.71 12.05 -15.09
CA GLY A 263 -20.52 13.13 -14.55
C GLY A 263 -19.65 14.26 -13.98
N SER A 264 -20.26 15.43 -13.92
CA SER A 264 -19.75 16.62 -13.23
C SER A 264 -20.90 17.24 -12.41
N GLU A 265 -20.66 18.39 -11.79
CA GLU A 265 -21.72 19.15 -11.10
C GLU A 265 -22.79 19.67 -12.08
N THR A 266 -22.43 19.87 -13.35
CA THR A 266 -23.31 20.41 -14.39
C THR A 266 -23.87 19.34 -15.33
N VAL A 267 -23.16 18.22 -15.50
CA VAL A 267 -23.52 17.16 -16.45
C VAL A 267 -23.75 15.84 -15.71
N ALA A 268 -24.92 15.23 -15.91
CA ALA A 268 -25.21 13.93 -15.35
C ALA A 268 -24.28 12.84 -15.94
N SER A 269 -23.89 11.86 -15.12
CA SER A 269 -23.10 10.73 -15.61
C SER A 269 -23.89 9.88 -16.61
N ALA A 270 -23.27 9.46 -17.70
CA ALA A 270 -23.80 8.42 -18.59
C ALA A 270 -24.06 7.08 -17.87
N LYS A 271 -23.49 6.89 -16.67
CA LYS A 271 -23.77 5.74 -15.82
C LYS A 271 -25.04 6.01 -15.02
N SER A 272 -26.12 5.27 -15.31
CA SER A 272 -27.40 5.40 -14.59
C SER A 272 -27.22 5.32 -13.07
N GLY A 273 -27.84 6.27 -12.37
CA GLY A 273 -27.83 6.39 -10.90
C GLY A 273 -26.46 6.64 -10.28
N TYR A 274 -25.48 7.16 -11.03
CA TYR A 274 -24.13 7.38 -10.55
C TYR A 274 -23.77 8.87 -10.43
N SER A 275 -23.17 9.22 -9.30
CA SER A 275 -22.47 10.47 -9.07
C SER A 275 -21.04 10.20 -8.61
N LEU A 276 -20.15 11.17 -8.84
CA LEU A 276 -18.78 11.09 -8.33
C LEU A 276 -18.77 11.05 -6.79
N PRO A 277 -17.80 10.35 -6.17
CA PRO A 277 -17.71 10.33 -4.71
C PRO A 277 -17.38 11.72 -4.15
N SER A 278 -18.07 12.10 -3.09
CA SER A 278 -17.83 13.36 -2.39
C SER A 278 -16.61 13.30 -1.47
N ASN A 279 -15.93 14.44 -1.30
CA ASN A 279 -14.85 14.58 -0.34
C ASN A 279 -15.42 14.73 1.08
N VAL A 280 -14.84 14.01 2.04
CA VAL A 280 -15.21 14.15 3.47
C VAL A 280 -14.54 15.37 4.11
N VAL A 281 -13.41 15.81 3.55
CA VAL A 281 -12.65 16.99 3.98
C VAL A 281 -12.51 17.93 2.78
N SER A 282 -12.70 19.23 2.99
CA SER A 282 -12.68 20.24 1.92
C SER A 282 -11.28 20.49 1.34
N SER A 283 -10.22 20.39 2.15
CA SER A 283 -8.84 20.57 1.71
C SER A 283 -7.93 19.49 2.30
N THR A 284 -6.99 19.00 1.49
CA THR A 284 -5.97 18.03 1.93
C THR A 284 -4.81 18.69 2.66
N ASP A 285 -4.64 20.01 2.54
CA ASP A 285 -3.60 20.77 3.23
C ASP A 285 -4.09 21.15 4.64
N ILE A 286 -3.92 20.21 5.56
CA ILE A 286 -4.32 20.38 6.96
C ILE A 286 -3.46 21.45 7.64
N THR A 287 -2.19 21.58 7.25
CA THR A 287 -1.29 22.60 7.80
C THR A 287 -1.76 24.02 7.49
N ARG A 288 -2.28 24.26 6.27
CA ARG A 288 -2.90 25.53 5.91
C ARG A 288 -4.15 25.81 6.73
N ILE A 289 -4.99 24.80 6.98
CA ILE A 289 -6.17 24.96 7.83
C ILE A 289 -5.74 25.31 9.26
N ILE A 290 -4.82 24.54 9.85
CA ILE A 290 -4.30 24.77 11.21
C ILE A 290 -3.72 26.18 11.36
N ASN A 291 -3.00 26.66 10.35
CA ASN A 291 -2.36 27.98 10.37
C ASN A 291 -3.29 29.12 9.91
N SER A 292 -4.59 28.88 9.73
CA SER A 292 -5.54 29.93 9.35
C SER A 292 -5.74 30.92 10.50
N SER A 293 -6.12 32.16 10.16
CA SER A 293 -6.36 33.25 11.10
C SER A 293 -7.31 32.85 12.22
N GLU A 294 -8.41 32.20 11.85
CA GLU A 294 -9.51 31.84 12.75
C GLU A 294 -9.05 30.85 13.82
N ILE A 295 -8.22 29.86 13.43
CA ILE A 295 -7.67 28.88 14.36
C ILE A 295 -6.58 29.51 15.23
N GLN A 296 -5.65 30.25 14.62
CA GLN A 296 -4.53 30.84 15.35
C GLN A 296 -4.97 31.90 16.38
N THR A 297 -6.10 32.59 16.18
CA THR A 297 -6.66 33.50 17.18
C THR A 297 -7.17 32.82 18.46
N VAL A 298 -7.54 31.55 18.40
CA VAL A 298 -8.10 30.80 19.54
C VAL A 298 -7.06 29.89 20.21
N VAL A 299 -6.08 29.44 19.44
CA VAL A 299 -5.06 28.51 19.94
C VAL A 299 -4.08 29.20 20.90
N ARG A 300 -3.88 28.59 22.08
CA ARG A 300 -2.88 29.04 23.05
C ARG A 300 -1.45 28.99 22.49
N PRO A 301 -0.51 29.84 22.98
CA PRO A 301 0.88 29.77 22.56
C PRO A 301 1.48 28.37 22.78
N ALA A 302 2.22 27.88 21.79
CA ALA A 302 2.87 26.58 21.86
C ALA A 302 4.03 26.60 22.86
N GLY A 303 4.17 25.53 23.65
CA GLY A 303 5.36 25.28 24.45
C GLY A 303 6.55 24.84 23.59
N GLN A 304 7.68 24.52 24.24
CA GLN A 304 8.83 23.95 23.54
C GLN A 304 8.49 22.59 22.91
N SER A 305 8.92 22.38 21.66
CA SER A 305 8.69 21.12 20.92
C SER A 305 9.32 19.91 21.59
N THR A 306 10.41 20.13 22.32
CA THR A 306 11.07 19.12 23.14
C THR A 306 10.97 19.52 24.60
N GLN A 307 10.52 18.58 25.43
CA GLN A 307 10.45 18.83 26.87
C GLN A 307 11.86 18.71 27.47
N LYS A 308 12.31 19.76 28.14
CA LYS A 308 13.54 19.71 28.93
C LYS A 308 13.36 18.67 30.04
N ARG A 309 14.16 17.60 30.01
CA ARG A 309 14.15 16.58 31.07
C ARG A 309 14.74 17.14 32.35
N SER A 310 13.88 17.67 33.22
CA SER A 310 14.26 18.01 34.59
C SER A 310 14.46 16.75 35.43
N HIS A 311 15.46 16.75 36.31
CA HIS A 311 15.66 15.70 37.31
C HIS A 311 15.82 14.28 36.72
N VAL A 312 16.75 14.12 35.76
CA VAL A 312 17.04 12.82 35.11
C VAL A 312 17.62 11.77 36.06
N LEU A 313 18.29 12.20 37.12
CA LEU A 313 18.90 11.33 38.11
C LEU A 313 18.66 11.89 39.51
N LYS A 314 18.07 11.08 40.40
CA LYS A 314 17.89 11.43 41.81
C LYS A 314 19.25 11.40 42.50
N LYS A 315 19.79 12.57 42.83
CA LYS A 315 21.04 12.71 43.59
C LYS A 315 20.73 12.58 45.08
N ASN A 316 21.39 11.65 45.78
CA ASN A 316 21.17 11.40 47.21
C ASN A 316 21.68 12.59 48.06
N PRO A 317 20.83 13.30 48.83
CA PRO A 317 21.22 14.45 49.64
C PRO A 317 22.23 14.12 50.74
N LEU A 318 22.14 12.93 51.36
CA LEU A 318 23.05 12.53 52.44
C LEU A 318 24.49 12.35 51.96
N LYS A 319 24.68 12.07 50.67
CA LYS A 319 26.00 11.91 50.04
C LYS A 319 26.42 13.14 49.21
N ASN A 320 25.49 13.99 48.81
CA ASN A 320 25.74 15.15 47.96
C ASN A 320 25.34 16.45 48.66
N LYS A 321 26.33 17.14 49.24
CA LYS A 321 26.14 18.37 50.03
C LYS A 321 25.42 19.49 49.28
N GLN A 322 25.65 19.64 47.97
CA GLN A 322 24.98 20.66 47.16
C GLN A 322 23.47 20.40 47.04
N VAL A 323 23.06 19.14 46.97
CA VAL A 323 21.64 18.78 46.93
C VAL A 323 21.01 18.86 48.32
N LEU A 324 21.74 18.50 49.38
CA LEU A 324 21.29 18.70 50.76
C LEU A 324 21.01 20.18 51.04
N LEU A 325 21.91 21.08 50.67
CA LEU A 325 21.74 22.52 50.89
C LEU A 325 20.61 23.11 50.04
N ARG A 326 20.40 22.59 48.83
CA ARG A 326 19.25 22.98 48.00
C ARG A 326 17.91 22.60 48.64
N LEU A 327 17.85 21.43 49.30
CA LEU A 327 16.62 20.93 49.91
C LEU A 327 16.40 21.47 51.33
N ASN A 328 17.46 21.61 52.12
CA ASN A 328 17.41 22.08 53.49
C ASN A 328 18.53 23.10 53.78
N PRO A 329 18.24 24.40 53.79
CA PRO A 329 19.24 25.43 54.07
C PRO A 329 19.77 25.38 55.51
N TYR A 330 19.00 24.84 56.47
CA TYR A 330 19.40 24.71 57.88
C TYR A 330 20.57 23.74 58.07
N ALA A 331 20.80 22.81 57.13
CA ALA A 331 21.95 21.91 57.15
C ALA A 331 23.30 22.66 57.21
N LYS A 332 23.36 23.92 56.73
CA LYS A 332 24.55 24.77 56.86
C LYS A 332 24.81 25.15 58.32
N VAL A 333 23.79 25.60 59.04
CA VAL A 333 23.88 26.00 60.46
C VAL A 333 24.11 24.78 61.35
N PHE A 334 23.37 23.69 61.10
CA PHE A 334 23.52 22.43 61.83
C PHE A 334 24.95 21.89 61.82
N ALA A 335 25.63 22.01 60.67
CA ALA A 335 27.03 21.62 60.54
C ALA A 335 27.99 22.61 61.22
N ALA A 336 27.73 23.92 61.11
CA ALA A 336 28.56 24.96 61.72
C ALA A 336 28.56 24.87 63.26
N GLU A 337 27.40 24.66 63.85
CA GLU A 337 27.20 24.55 65.30
C GLU A 337 27.43 23.12 65.84
N LYS A 338 27.75 22.15 64.96
CA LYS A 338 27.93 20.72 65.29
C LYS A 338 26.79 20.16 66.15
N LEU A 339 25.55 20.51 65.82
CA LEU A 339 24.36 20.15 66.61
C LEU A 339 24.16 18.63 66.76
N GLY A 340 24.67 17.82 65.83
CA GLY A 340 24.65 16.36 65.93
C GLY A 340 25.54 15.76 67.04
N SER A 341 26.39 16.58 67.66
CA SER A 341 27.24 16.20 68.80
C SER A 341 27.00 17.11 70.00
N LYS A 342 25.80 17.72 70.08
CA LYS A 342 25.42 18.54 71.22
C LYS A 342 25.48 17.68 72.48
N LYS A 343 26.30 18.10 73.45
CA LYS A 343 26.40 17.42 74.75
C LYS A 343 25.04 17.51 75.43
N ILE A 344 24.58 16.37 75.94
CA ILE A 344 23.43 16.34 76.83
C ILE A 344 23.95 16.65 78.22
N ASP A 345 23.26 17.54 78.92
CA ASP A 345 23.50 17.75 80.34
C ASP A 345 23.15 16.45 81.06
N GLN A 346 24.17 15.73 81.54
CA GLN A 346 23.96 14.51 82.32
C GLN A 346 23.35 14.91 83.66
N ALA A 347 22.02 15.00 83.70
CA ALA A 347 21.31 14.96 84.95
C ALA A 347 21.58 13.60 85.59
N LYS A 348 22.17 13.57 86.79
CA LYS A 348 22.20 12.37 87.61
C LYS A 348 20.76 12.03 87.99
N ALA A 349 20.07 11.28 87.13
CA ALA A 349 18.80 10.66 87.50
C ALA A 349 19.11 9.75 88.70
N LYS A 350 18.44 9.98 89.83
CA LYS A 350 18.53 9.06 90.96
C LYS A 350 18.10 7.68 90.47
N ALA A 351 18.84 6.65 90.87
CA ALA A 351 18.51 5.26 90.55
C ALA A 351 17.03 5.01 90.87
N ALA A 352 16.34 4.28 89.99
CA ALA A 352 14.91 4.06 90.11
C ALA A 352 14.57 3.49 91.50
N GLY A 353 13.46 3.96 92.09
CA GLY A 353 13.05 3.62 93.45
C GLY A 353 13.04 2.11 93.70
N ALA A 354 13.23 1.71 94.96
CA ALA A 354 13.33 0.30 95.34
C ALA A 354 12.17 -0.54 94.78
N GLU A 355 10.97 0.05 94.71
CA GLU A 355 9.78 -0.54 94.09
C GLU A 355 9.96 -0.87 92.59
N PHE A 356 10.46 0.07 91.78
CA PHE A 356 10.75 -0.16 90.35
C PHE A 356 11.87 -1.19 90.15
N SER A 357 12.94 -1.10 90.94
CA SER A 357 14.03 -2.08 90.86
C SER A 357 13.58 -3.47 91.33
N SER A 358 12.66 -3.54 92.30
CA SER A 358 12.12 -4.80 92.82
C SER A 358 11.09 -5.43 91.89
N THR A 359 10.25 -4.64 91.21
CA THR A 359 9.33 -5.14 90.17
C THR A 359 10.07 -5.54 88.90
N LEU A 360 11.13 -4.82 88.51
CA LEU A 360 11.99 -5.20 87.37
C LEU A 360 12.70 -6.54 87.59
N LYS A 361 13.01 -6.88 88.85
CA LYS A 361 13.73 -8.10 89.25
C LYS A 361 12.84 -9.15 89.91
N HIS A 362 11.53 -8.94 89.89
CA HIS A 362 10.58 -9.94 90.36
C HIS A 362 10.41 -10.98 89.25
N ASP A 363 10.41 -12.27 89.62
CA ASP A 363 10.26 -13.38 88.68
C ASP A 363 8.91 -13.36 87.95
#